data_AF-A0A6N2LBV5-F1
#
_entry.id   AF-A0A6N2LBV5-F1
#
_cell.length_a   1.000
_cell.length_b   1.000
_cell.length_c   1.000
_cell.angle_alpha   90.00
_cell.angle_beta   90.00
_cell.angle_gamma   90.00
#
_symmetry.space_group_name_H-M   'P 1'
#
loop_
_entity.id
_entity.type
_entity.pdbx_description
1 polymer ?
#
loop_
_entity_poly.entity_id
_entity_poly.type
_entity_poly.pdbx_seq_one_letter_code
_entity_poly.pdbx_strand_id
1 'polypeptide(L)'
;MKWFEGTTDAVRQFTWVFEDAKNRNIENILILYRDHLYRMNYMDFVQQHHIDNNADFTISCAIVGEKSIESLVVLQIDGRGQVFHFAEKPKGSELRQMGV
;
A
#
# COMPACT_ATOMS: atom_id res chain seq x y z
N MET A 1 -16.28 -14.43 20.75
CA MET A 1 -15.84 -13.33 19.87
C MET A 1 -14.51 -13.73 19.27
N LYS A 2 -14.34 -13.59 17.95
CA LYS A 2 -13.09 -13.92 17.26
C LYS A 2 -12.32 -12.62 17.03
N TRP A 3 -11.09 -12.54 17.54
CA TRP A 3 -10.20 -11.41 17.25
C TRP A 3 -9.79 -11.43 15.77
N PHE A 4 -9.43 -10.27 15.22
CA PHE A 4 -8.89 -10.19 13.86
C PHE A 4 -7.56 -10.95 13.78
N GLU A 5 -7.41 -11.77 12.75
CA GLU A 5 -6.18 -12.55 12.50
C GLU A 5 -5.11 -11.71 11.77
N GLY A 6 -5.45 -10.49 11.37
CA GLY A 6 -4.55 -9.53 10.70
C GLY A 6 -5.32 -8.34 10.12
N THR A 7 -4.60 -7.40 9.51
CA THR A 7 -5.20 -6.21 8.85
C THR A 7 -6.13 -6.59 7.71
N THR A 8 -5.75 -7.56 6.88
CA THR A 8 -6.59 -8.08 5.80
C THR A 8 -7.85 -8.78 6.33
N ASP A 9 -7.72 -9.53 7.43
CA ASP A 9 -8.87 -10.21 8.04
C ASP A 9 -9.84 -9.20 8.66
N ALA A 10 -9.33 -8.08 9.21
CA ALA A 10 -10.19 -6.99 9.67
C ALA A 10 -11.07 -6.46 8.53
N VAL A 11 -10.50 -6.15 7.37
CA VAL A 11 -11.29 -5.71 6.20
C VAL A 11 -12.28 -6.78 5.77
N ARG A 12 -11.86 -8.05 5.71
CA ARG A 12 -12.71 -9.18 5.30
C ARG A 12 -13.92 -9.38 6.23
N GLN A 13 -13.75 -9.21 7.54
CA GLN A 13 -14.87 -9.34 8.49
C GLN A 13 -15.92 -8.25 8.31
N PHE A 14 -15.56 -7.11 7.71
CA PHE A 14 -16.46 -6.00 7.42
C PHE A 14 -16.90 -5.92 5.95
N THR A 15 -16.77 -6.99 5.16
CA THR A 15 -17.17 -6.97 3.74
C THR A 15 -18.61 -6.49 3.51
N TRP A 16 -19.52 -6.79 4.44
CA TRP A 16 -20.91 -6.34 4.40
C TRP A 16 -21.07 -4.82 4.32
N VAL A 17 -20.08 -4.04 4.78
CA VAL A 17 -20.07 -2.58 4.64
C VAL A 17 -20.05 -2.17 3.17
N PHE A 18 -19.32 -2.90 2.32
CA PHE A 18 -19.25 -2.62 0.88
C PHE A 18 -20.53 -3.05 0.15
N GLU A 19 -21.28 -4.00 0.70
CA GLU A 19 -22.51 -4.53 0.10
C GLU A 19 -23.76 -3.66 0.40
N ASP A 20 -23.65 -2.74 1.38
CA ASP A 20 -24.73 -1.81 1.73
C ASP A 20 -25.14 -0.97 0.51
N ALA A 21 -26.45 -0.78 0.33
CA ALA A 21 -27.01 -0.05 -0.80
C ALA A 21 -26.42 1.36 -0.97
N LYS A 22 -26.00 2.01 0.12
CA LYS A 22 -25.36 3.34 0.11
C LYS A 22 -23.95 3.32 -0.47
N ASN A 23 -23.28 2.18 -0.45
CA ASN A 23 -21.87 2.02 -0.81
C ASN A 23 -21.68 1.33 -2.17
N ARG A 24 -22.77 0.99 -2.87
CA ARG A 24 -22.74 0.29 -4.16
C ARG A 24 -22.06 1.04 -5.30
N ASN A 25 -21.97 2.37 -5.21
CA ASN A 25 -21.35 3.21 -6.24
C ASN A 25 -19.93 3.66 -5.86
N ILE A 26 -19.28 2.98 -4.91
CA ILE A 26 -17.87 3.26 -4.58
C ILE A 26 -17.00 2.57 -5.62
N GLU A 27 -16.27 3.38 -6.40
CA GLU A 27 -15.36 2.88 -7.44
C GLU A 27 -13.96 2.59 -6.90
N ASN A 28 -13.51 3.37 -5.91
CA ASN A 28 -12.15 3.34 -5.40
C ASN A 28 -12.15 3.23 -3.87
N ILE A 29 -11.31 2.35 -3.32
CA ILE A 29 -11.17 2.16 -1.87
C ILE A 29 -9.77 2.59 -1.45
N LEU A 30 -9.71 3.56 -0.52
CA LEU A 30 -8.47 4.03 0.07
C LEU A 30 -8.26 3.38 1.44
N ILE A 31 -7.18 2.61 1.59
CA ILE A 31 -6.78 1.98 2.86
C ILE A 31 -5.72 2.86 3.52
N LEU A 32 -6.00 3.36 4.72
CA LEU A 32 -5.10 4.24 5.48
C LEU A 32 -4.57 3.55 6.74
N TYR A 33 -3.26 3.64 6.95
CA TYR A 33 -2.63 3.24 8.20
C TYR A 33 -2.65 4.39 9.21
N ARG A 34 -3.10 4.10 10.43
CA ARG A 34 -3.43 5.13 11.43
C ARG A 34 -2.22 5.70 12.17
N ASP A 35 -1.12 4.96 12.26
CA ASP A 35 -0.04 5.31 13.20
C ASP A 35 1.06 6.20 12.58
N HIS A 36 0.80 6.80 11.41
CA HIS A 36 1.70 7.75 10.77
C HIS A 36 1.18 9.18 10.90
N LEU A 37 2.05 10.11 11.31
CA LEU A 37 1.79 11.54 11.26
C LEU A 37 2.28 12.10 9.93
N TYR A 38 1.35 12.44 9.03
CA TYR A 38 1.65 13.03 7.73
C TYR A 38 0.50 13.89 7.24
N ARG A 39 0.75 14.67 6.18
CA ARG A 39 -0.26 15.43 5.44
C ARG A 39 -0.17 15.07 3.98
N MET A 40 -1.29 14.66 3.39
CA MET A 40 -1.38 14.26 1.98
C MET A 40 -2.72 14.68 1.40
N ASN A 41 -2.74 15.10 0.14
CA ASN A 41 -3.97 15.26 -0.61
C ASN A 41 -4.34 13.93 -1.27
N TYR A 42 -5.31 13.21 -0.70
CA TYR A 42 -5.70 11.90 -1.22
C TYR A 42 -6.43 11.97 -2.57
N MET A 43 -7.12 13.07 -2.86
CA MET A 43 -7.81 13.22 -4.15
C MET A 43 -6.80 13.31 -5.29
N ASP A 44 -5.76 14.12 -5.12
CA ASP A 44 -4.68 14.23 -6.12
C ASP A 44 -3.98 12.88 -6.29
N PHE A 45 -3.75 12.17 -5.18
CA PHE A 45 -3.12 10.85 -5.23
C PHE A 45 -3.94 9.83 -6.01
N VAL A 46 -5.23 9.70 -5.69
CA VAL A 46 -6.13 8.76 -6.37
C VAL A 46 -6.27 9.15 -7.84
N GLN A 47 -6.44 10.43 -8.15
CA GLN A 47 -6.60 10.86 -9.54
C GLN A 47 -5.32 10.58 -10.36
N GLN A 48 -4.18 11.11 -9.94
CA GLN A 48 -2.96 11.09 -10.75
C GLN A 48 -2.27 9.73 -10.77
N HIS A 49 -2.33 8.97 -9.67
CA HIS A 49 -1.56 7.73 -9.56
C HIS A 49 -2.39 6.47 -9.75
N HIS A 50 -3.69 6.50 -9.47
CA HIS A 50 -4.57 5.35 -9.61
C HIS A 50 -5.39 5.42 -10.91
N ILE A 51 -6.19 6.48 -11.05
CA ILE A 51 -7.14 6.63 -12.18
C ILE A 51 -6.39 6.91 -13.49
N ASP A 52 -5.53 7.92 -13.52
CA ASP A 52 -4.84 8.35 -14.75
C ASP A 52 -3.88 7.28 -15.30
N ASN A 53 -3.33 6.43 -14.41
CA ASN A 53 -2.47 5.32 -14.80
C ASN A 53 -3.22 4.00 -15.04
N ASN A 54 -4.54 3.99 -14.82
CA ASN A 54 -5.37 2.78 -14.85
C ASN A 54 -4.73 1.61 -14.08
N ALA A 55 -4.28 1.90 -12.84
CA ALA A 55 -3.55 0.95 -12.01
C ALA A 55 -4.52 0.04 -11.25
N ASP A 56 -4.25 -1.27 -11.16
CA ASP A 56 -5.04 -2.18 -10.34
C ASP A 56 -4.88 -1.88 -8.83
N PHE A 57 -3.69 -1.45 -8.43
CA PHE A 57 -3.36 -1.08 -7.06
C PHE A 57 -2.29 0.00 -7.04
N THR A 58 -2.41 0.94 -6.11
CA THR A 58 -1.47 2.06 -5.96
C THR A 58 -0.98 2.11 -4.53
N ILE A 59 0.35 2.13 -4.34
CA ILE A 59 1.00 2.20 -3.03
C ILE A 59 1.71 3.54 -2.90
N SER A 60 1.38 4.29 -1.84
CA SER A 60 2.18 5.46 -1.46
C SER A 60 3.45 5.00 -0.75
N CYS A 61 4.61 5.35 -1.30
CA CYS A 61 5.93 4.95 -0.79
C CYS A 61 6.75 6.19 -0.46
N ALA A 62 7.59 6.12 0.59
CA ALA A 62 8.56 7.16 0.91
C ALA A 62 9.98 6.64 0.64
N ILE A 63 10.84 7.52 0.13
CA ILE A 63 12.26 7.22 -0.03
C ILE A 63 12.89 7.20 1.37
N VAL A 64 13.53 6.08 1.72
CA VAL A 64 14.20 5.87 3.00
C VAL A 64 15.68 5.63 2.77
N GLY A 65 16.51 6.05 3.72
CA GLY A 65 17.94 5.77 3.67
C GLY A 65 18.24 4.31 4.03
N GLU A 66 19.40 3.81 3.57
CA GLU A 66 19.82 2.40 3.73
C GLU A 66 19.73 1.87 5.17
N LYS A 67 20.01 2.73 6.16
CA LYS A 67 20.00 2.34 7.58
C LYS A 67 18.63 1.89 8.10
N SER A 68 17.55 2.26 7.44
CA SER A 68 16.17 1.95 7.85
C SER A 68 15.54 0.84 7.03
N ILE A 69 16.26 0.30 6.04
CA ILE A 69 15.69 -0.65 5.09
C ILE A 69 15.36 -2.00 5.74
N GLU A 70 16.22 -2.50 6.64
CA GLU A 70 16.02 -3.82 7.27
C GLU A 70 14.81 -3.88 8.21
N SER A 71 14.20 -2.74 8.56
CA SER A 71 13.00 -2.68 9.40
C SER A 71 11.71 -2.39 8.62
N LEU A 72 11.81 -2.18 7.30
CA LEU A 72 10.71 -1.73 6.45
C LEU A 72 10.40 -2.73 5.34
N VAL A 73 9.24 -2.54 4.71
CA VAL A 73 8.94 -3.17 3.42
C VAL A 73 9.59 -2.31 2.34
N VAL A 74 10.42 -2.92 1.50
CA VAL A 74 11.07 -2.26 0.37
C VAL A 74 10.38 -2.67 -0.92
N LEU A 75 10.15 -1.69 -1.77
CA LEU A 75 9.54 -1.85 -3.09
C LEU A 75 10.55 -1.44 -4.14
N GLN A 76 10.71 -2.26 -5.19
CA GLN A 76 11.43 -1.86 -6.38
C GLN A 76 10.43 -1.45 -7.45
N ILE A 77 10.68 -0.27 -8.01
CA ILE A 77 9.88 0.33 -9.07
C ILE A 77 10.70 0.46 -10.34
N ASP A 78 10.04 0.30 -11.49
CA ASP A 78 10.66 0.55 -12.78
C ASP A 78 10.70 2.06 -13.11
N GLY A 79 11.22 2.41 -14.29
CA GLY A 79 11.29 3.80 -14.74
C GLY A 79 9.92 4.48 -15.01
N ARG A 80 8.82 3.72 -14.94
CA ARG A 80 7.44 4.21 -15.06
C ARG A 80 6.71 4.24 -13.71
N GLY A 81 7.39 3.88 -12.63
CA GLY A 81 6.81 3.82 -11.29
C GLY A 81 6.00 2.56 -11.00
N GLN A 82 6.09 1.52 -11.84
CA GLN A 82 5.40 0.25 -11.60
C GLN A 82 6.23 -0.63 -10.66
N VAL A 83 5.58 -1.18 -9.64
CA VAL A 83 6.21 -2.12 -8.70
C VAL A 83 6.40 -3.46 -9.41
N PHE A 84 7.65 -3.92 -9.50
CA PHE A 84 7.97 -5.25 -10.05
C PHE A 84 8.49 -6.22 -9.00
N HIS A 85 8.91 -5.73 -7.83
CA HIS A 85 9.41 -6.56 -6.75
C HIS A 85 9.18 -5.90 -5.38
N PHE A 86 8.98 -6.73 -4.36
CA PHE A 86 8.84 -6.30 -2.97
C PHE A 86 9.53 -7.29 -2.02
N ALA A 87 10.06 -6.77 -0.92
CA ALA A 87 10.63 -7.59 0.14
C ALA A 87 10.26 -7.00 1.51
N GLU A 88 9.85 -7.84 2.46
CA GLU A 88 9.62 -7.42 3.83
C GLU A 88 10.90 -7.60 4.66
N LYS A 89 11.41 -6.50 5.23
CA LYS A 89 12.59 -6.49 6.10
C LYS A 89 13.79 -7.23 5.47
N PRO A 90 14.17 -6.87 4.24
CA PRO A 90 15.21 -7.57 3.51
C PRO A 90 16.54 -7.51 4.25
N LYS A 91 17.32 -8.60 4.21
CA LYS A 91 18.63 -8.71 4.88
C LYS A 91 19.69 -9.31 3.98
N GLY A 92 20.93 -8.86 4.17
CA GLY A 92 22.13 -9.53 3.65
C GLY A 92 22.18 -9.71 2.13
N SER A 93 21.87 -10.92 1.64
CA SER A 93 21.89 -11.22 0.21
C SER A 93 20.69 -10.66 -0.55
N GLU A 94 19.56 -10.48 0.11
CA GLU A 94 18.32 -9.97 -0.51
C GLU A 94 18.47 -8.50 -0.88
N LEU A 95 19.07 -7.68 0.01
CA LEU A 95 19.42 -6.28 -0.29
C LEU A 95 20.32 -6.16 -1.52
N ARG A 96 21.35 -7.00 -1.58
CA ARG A 96 22.29 -7.03 -2.71
C ARG A 96 21.62 -7.42 -4.03
N GLN A 97 20.63 -8.31 -3.98
CA GLN A 97 19.83 -8.68 -5.16
C GLN A 97 18.89 -7.54 -5.59
N MET A 98 18.43 -6.74 -4.63
CA MET A 98 17.62 -5.55 -4.90
C MET A 98 18.44 -4.36 -5.41
N GLY A 99 19.77 -4.47 -5.51
CA GLY A 99 20.64 -3.40 -5.97
C GLY A 99 20.70 -2.21 -5.00
N VAL A 100 20.45 -2.48 -3.72
CA VAL A 100 20.58 -1.55 -2.59
C VAL A 100 21.90 -1.79 -1.87
#